data_AF-A0A286A008-F1
#
_entry.id   AF-A0A286A008-F1
#
_cell.length_a   1.000
_cell.length_b   1.000
_cell.length_c   1.000
_cell.angle_alpha   90.00
_cell.angle_beta   90.00
_cell.angle_gamma   90.00
#
_symmetry.space_group_name_H-M   'P 1'
#
loop_
_entity.id
_entity.type
_entity.pdbx_description
1 polymer ?
#
loop_
_entity_poly.entity_id
_entity_poly.type
_entity_poly.pdbx_seq_one_letter_code
_entity_poly.pdbx_strand_id
1 'polypeptide(L)'
;MNIKELLLNGKAFLALLNDFAIEAKNIIIQDEETLFSGVRNPKNAVLKESVCIEGKNENGIFNFFGTLHLNSLDKLAVFEMQGFEKVEARA
;
A
#
# COMPACT_ATOMS: atom_id res chain seq x y z
N MET A 1 1.59 -2.80 14.50
CA MET A 1 2.61 -2.87 13.43
C MET A 1 2.21 -1.86 12.38
N ASN A 2 3.10 -1.01 11.89
CA ASN A 2 2.77 0.02 10.90
C ASN A 2 3.11 -0.49 9.49
N ILE A 3 2.10 -0.85 8.69
CA ILE A 3 2.29 -1.46 7.36
C ILE A 3 2.89 -0.47 6.38
N LYS A 4 2.47 0.80 6.46
CA LYS A 4 3.03 1.88 5.64
C LYS A 4 4.54 1.98 5.84
N GLU A 5 5.02 1.92 7.07
CA GLU A 5 6.46 1.88 7.35
C GLU A 5 7.14 0.63 6.77
N LEU A 6 6.52 -0.55 6.89
CA LEU A 6 7.09 -1.78 6.33
C LEU A 6 7.20 -1.73 4.79
N LEU A 7 6.18 -1.20 4.11
CA LEU A 7 6.20 -1.00 2.67
C LEU A 7 7.27 0.02 2.28
N LEU A 8 7.40 1.11 3.01
CA LEU A 8 8.42 2.14 2.76
C LEU A 8 9.86 1.67 3.01
N ASN A 9 10.05 0.59 3.79
CA ASN A 9 11.35 -0.08 3.90
C ASN A 9 11.67 -0.97 2.68
N GLY A 10 10.68 -1.27 1.84
CA GLY A 10 10.82 -2.09 0.65
C GLY A 10 11.29 -1.28 -0.57
N LYS A 11 12.43 -1.68 -1.15
CA LYS A 11 12.98 -1.04 -2.36
C LYS A 11 12.01 -1.03 -3.55
N ALA A 12 11.24 -2.11 -3.74
CA ALA A 12 10.29 -2.22 -4.83
C ALA A 12 9.14 -1.20 -4.71
N PHE A 13 8.64 -0.98 -3.51
CA PHE A 13 7.57 -0.01 -3.27
C PHE A 13 8.08 1.43 -3.41
N LEU A 14 9.29 1.73 -2.93
CA LEU A 14 9.92 3.03 -3.16
C LEU A 14 10.15 3.31 -4.66
N ALA A 15 10.59 2.30 -5.43
CA ALA A 15 10.74 2.43 -6.88
C ALA A 15 9.39 2.74 -7.56
N LEU A 16 8.32 2.04 -7.17
CA LEU A 16 6.97 2.34 -7.64
C LEU A 16 6.58 3.80 -7.34
N LEU A 17 6.78 4.29 -6.11
CA LEU A 17 6.46 5.68 -5.78
C LEU A 17 7.25 6.69 -6.62
N ASN A 18 8.53 6.39 -6.90
CA ASN A 18 9.37 7.23 -7.75
C ASN A 18 8.91 7.24 -9.21
N ASP A 19 8.50 6.10 -9.77
CA ASP A 19 8.00 6.00 -11.15
C ASP A 19 6.77 6.91 -11.39
N PHE A 20 5.99 7.14 -10.33
CA PHE A 20 4.83 8.03 -10.35
C PHE A 20 5.11 9.39 -9.70
N ALA A 21 6.33 9.71 -9.28
CA ALA A 21 6.68 10.96 -8.58
C ALA A 21 5.78 11.26 -7.37
N ILE A 22 5.49 10.25 -6.55
CA ILE A 22 4.66 10.36 -5.34
C ILE A 22 5.55 10.34 -4.11
N GLU A 23 5.42 11.33 -3.24
CA GLU A 23 6.14 11.35 -1.97
C GLU A 23 5.55 10.34 -0.97
N ALA A 24 6.39 9.70 -0.15
CA ALA A 24 5.97 8.75 0.88
C ALA A 24 4.97 9.35 1.90
N LYS A 25 4.99 10.67 2.11
CA LYS A 25 4.02 11.34 2.99
C LYS A 25 2.62 11.43 2.36
N ASN A 26 2.53 11.36 1.03
CA ASN A 26 1.31 11.55 0.23
C ASN A 26 0.60 10.23 -0.11
N ILE A 27 0.95 9.12 0.55
CA ILE A 27 0.29 7.82 0.36
C ILE A 27 -0.68 7.49 1.50
N ILE A 28 -1.80 6.85 1.16
CA ILE A 28 -2.82 6.35 2.07
C ILE A 28 -3.20 4.93 1.63
N ILE A 29 -3.24 3.98 2.57
CA ILE A 29 -3.78 2.64 2.31
C ILE A 29 -5.29 2.73 2.63
N GLN A 30 -6.15 2.76 1.61
CA GLN A 30 -7.55 3.10 1.80
C GLN A 30 -8.31 2.06 2.65
N ASP A 31 -7.97 0.78 2.50
CA ASP A 31 -8.69 -0.31 3.16
C ASP A 31 -8.11 -0.69 4.53
N GLU A 32 -7.21 0.11 5.13
CA GLU A 32 -6.44 -0.27 6.32
C GLU A 32 -7.33 -0.64 7.53
N GLU A 33 -8.47 0.02 7.75
CA GLU A 33 -9.36 -0.34 8.86
C GLU A 33 -10.14 -1.64 8.59
N THR A 34 -10.56 -1.87 7.35
CA THR A 34 -11.40 -3.02 6.96
C THR A 34 -10.56 -4.29 6.84
N LEU A 35 -9.38 -4.20 6.21
CA LEU A 35 -8.44 -5.31 5.99
C LEU A 35 -8.08 -6.04 7.29
N PHE A 36 -7.97 -5.30 8.39
CA PHE A 36 -7.44 -5.84 9.64
C PHE A 36 -8.47 -6.01 10.75
N SER A 37 -9.72 -5.59 10.54
CA SER A 37 -10.83 -5.87 11.46
C SER A 37 -11.10 -7.38 11.64
N GLY A 38 -10.76 -8.19 10.62
CA GLY A 38 -10.85 -9.66 10.62
C GLY A 38 -9.57 -10.38 11.08
N VAL A 39 -8.42 -9.70 11.16
CA VAL A 39 -7.13 -10.27 11.60
C VAL A 39 -7.07 -10.28 13.14
N ARG A 40 -8.05 -10.94 13.76
CA ARG A 40 -8.08 -11.17 15.23
C ARG A 40 -7.28 -12.39 15.65
N ASN A 41 -6.68 -13.12 14.70
CA ASN A 41 -6.03 -14.39 14.99
C ASN A 41 -4.50 -14.28 14.81
N PRO A 42 -3.73 -14.08 15.89
CA PRO A 42 -2.27 -13.95 15.85
C PRO A 42 -1.53 -15.23 15.41
N LYS A 43 -2.25 -16.29 15.02
CA LYS A 43 -1.68 -17.55 14.51
C LYS A 43 -1.33 -17.51 13.01
N ASN A 44 -1.89 -16.58 12.24
CA ASN A 44 -1.57 -16.44 10.83
C ASN A 44 -0.52 -15.34 10.67
N ALA A 45 0.75 -15.74 10.75
CA ALA A 45 1.90 -14.87 10.58
C ALA A 45 1.91 -14.18 9.20
N VAL A 46 1.34 -14.84 8.19
CA VAL A 46 1.29 -14.39 6.80
C VAL A 46 -0.14 -13.99 6.42
N LEU A 47 -0.28 -12.81 5.83
CA LEU A 47 -1.52 -12.26 5.29
C LEU A 47 -1.33 -11.93 3.81
N LYS A 48 -2.34 -12.22 3.00
CA LYS A 48 -2.38 -11.86 1.58
C LYS A 48 -3.75 -11.30 1.26
N GLU A 49 -3.83 -9.99 1.04
CA GLU A 49 -5.11 -9.31 0.82
C GLU A 49 -5.03 -8.33 -0.36
N SER A 50 -6.15 -8.17 -1.06
CA SER A 50 -6.26 -7.13 -2.09
C SER A 50 -6.45 -5.78 -1.42
N VAL A 51 -5.68 -4.77 -1.84
CA VAL A 51 -5.67 -3.44 -1.22
C VAL A 51 -5.67 -2.35 -2.29
N CYS A 52 -6.28 -1.21 -1.96
CA CYS A 52 -6.11 0.04 -2.67
C CYS A 52 -5.10 0.95 -1.93
N ILE A 53 -4.06 1.40 -2.63
CA ILE A 53 -3.13 2.42 -2.13
C ILE A 53 -3.33 3.68 -2.96
N GLU A 54 -3.81 4.74 -2.32
CA GLU A 54 -3.91 6.07 -2.90
C GLU A 54 -2.58 6.79 -2.75
N GLY A 55 -2.09 7.41 -3.82
CA GLY A 55 -0.94 8.29 -3.81
C GLY A 55 -1.20 9.58 -4.56
N LYS A 56 -0.70 10.71 -4.05
CA LYS A 56 -0.93 12.04 -4.63
C LYS A 56 0.37 12.73 -5.04
N ASN A 57 0.32 13.37 -6.21
CA ASN A 57 1.36 14.25 -6.71
C ASN A 57 0.73 15.47 -7.42
N GLU A 58 1.56 16.31 -8.05
CA GLU A 58 1.12 17.50 -8.80
C GLU A 58 0.23 17.17 -10.00
N ASN A 59 0.31 15.94 -10.53
CA ASN A 59 -0.44 15.50 -11.70
C ASN A 59 -1.82 14.92 -11.36
N GLY A 60 -2.14 14.70 -10.08
CA GLY A 60 -3.44 14.19 -9.62
C GLY A 60 -3.33 13.08 -8.56
N ILE A 61 -4.40 12.29 -8.47
CA ILE A 61 -4.53 11.18 -7.53
C ILE A 61 -4.37 9.86 -8.29
N PHE A 62 -3.52 8.98 -7.79
CA PHE A 62 -3.28 7.64 -8.32
C PHE A 62 -3.80 6.60 -7.33
N ASN A 63 -4.69 5.72 -7.78
CA ASN A 63 -5.17 4.58 -7.00
C ASN A 63 -4.48 3.32 -7.52
N PHE A 64 -3.57 2.76 -6.73
CA PHE A 64 -2.88 1.51 -7.04
C PHE A 64 -3.68 0.33 -6.48
N PHE A 65 -4.05 -0.59 -7.36
CA PHE A 65 -4.73 -1.82 -6.99
C PHE A 65 -3.74 -2.97 -7.05
N GLY A 66 -3.72 -3.77 -5.99
CA GLY A 66 -2.78 -4.88 -5.93
C GLY A 66 -2.99 -5.75 -4.71
N THR A 67 -2.03 -6.64 -4.49
CA THR A 67 -2.04 -7.53 -3.34
C THR A 67 -0.95 -7.13 -2.34
N LEU A 68 -1.34 -6.93 -1.09
CA LEU A 68 -0.45 -6.79 0.04
C LEU A 68 -0.10 -8.17 0.59
N HIS A 69 1.16 -8.54 0.49
CA HIS A 69 1.73 -9.70 1.15
C HIS A 69 2.43 -9.23 2.42
N LEU A 70 1.98 -9.71 3.57
CA LEU A 70 2.48 -9.29 4.87
C LEU A 70 2.95 -10.52 5.65
N ASN A 71 4.14 -10.44 6.23
CA ASN A 71 4.65 -11.38 7.21
C ASN A 71 4.96 -10.63 8.51
N SER A 72 4.15 -10.88 9.52
CA SER A 72 4.25 -10.21 10.82
C SER A 72 5.39 -10.72 11.70
N LEU A 73 5.88 -11.95 11.48
CA LEU A 73 7.04 -12.50 12.19
C LEU A 73 8.33 -11.86 11.67
N ASP A 74 8.48 -11.81 10.36
CA ASP A 74 9.67 -11.25 9.68
C ASP A 74 9.60 -9.72 9.52
N LYS A 75 8.48 -9.10 9.94
CA LYS A 75 8.19 -7.67 9.77
C LYS A 75 8.41 -7.23 8.32
N LEU A 76 7.86 -7.99 7.39
CA LEU A 76 7.99 -7.76 5.96
C LEU A 76 6.64 -7.43 5.36
N ALA A 77 6.59 -6.42 4.50
CA ALA A 77 5.44 -6.11 3.66
C ALA A 77 5.90 -5.93 2.22
N VAL A 78 5.17 -6.52 1.28
CA VAL A 78 5.39 -6.38 -0.16
C VAL A 78 4.05 -6.04 -0.80
N PHE A 79 4.03 -4.99 -1.62
CA PHE A 79 2.89 -4.65 -2.45
C PHE A 79 3.17 -5.08 -3.89
N GLU A 80 2.31 -5.95 -4.41
CA GLU A 80 2.34 -6.43 -5.78
C GLU A 80 1.24 -5.71 -6.57
N MET A 81 1.62 -4.68 -7.33
CA MET A 81 0.69 -3.90 -8.15
C MET A 81 0.16 -4.73 -9.32
N GLN A 82 -1.16 -4.69 -9.51
CA GLN A 82 -1.86 -5.35 -10.61
C GLN A 82 -2.38 -4.33 -11.64
N GLY A 83 -2.69 -3.12 -11.20
CA GLY A 83 -3.13 -2.03 -12.05
C GLY A 83 -3.22 -0.72 -11.28
N PHE A 84 -3.50 0.37 -11.98
CA PHE A 84 -3.74 1.67 -11.36
C PHE A 84 -4.75 2.49 -12.15
N GLU A 85 -5.42 3.40 -11.46
CA GLU A 85 -6.25 4.44 -12.07
C GLU A 85 -5.71 5.82 -11.68
N LYS A 86 -5.76 6.76 -12.62
CA LYS A 86 -5.49 8.17 -12.36
C LYS A 86 -6.80 8.95 -12.34
N VAL A 87 -7.08 9.60 -11.23
CA VAL A 87 -8.21 10.52 -11.08
C VAL A 87 -7.67 11.95 -11.18
N GLU A 88 -8.27 12.74 -12.06
CA GLU A 88 -7.96 14.17 -12.12
C GLU A 88 -8.34 14.82 -10.79
N ALA A 89 -7.41 15.58 -10.21
CA ALA A 89 -7.75 16.44 -9.08
C ALA A 89 -8.78 17.44 -9.60
N ARG A 90 -10.05 17.31 -9.18
CA ARG A 90 -11.07 18.32 -9.51
C ARG A 90 -10.55 19.68 -9.03
N ALA A 91 -10.46 20.62 -9.98
CA ALA A 91 -10.09 22.02 -9.76
C ALA A 91 -11.08 22.73 -8.83
#